data_AF-A0A2V5KMS5-F1
#
_entry.id   AF-A0A2V5KMS5-F1
#
_cell.length_a   1.000
_cell.length_b   1.000
_cell.length_c   1.000
_cell.angle_alpha   90.00
_cell.angle_beta   90.00
_cell.angle_gamma   90.00
#
_symmetry.space_group_name_H-M   'P 1'
#
loop_
_entity.id
_entity.type
_entity.pdbx_description
1 polymer ?
#
loop_
_entity_poly.entity_id
_entity_poly.type
_entity_poly.pdbx_seq_one_letter_code
_entity_poly.pdbx_strand_id
1 'polypeptide(L)'
;MEFEKNTLLFGADPTPRIVAVELGETGTVRVHRRETNGSTVTDVEPFHPFVWADSDVVDLGIEAEKLQGDLKYGWLITVDSWKELIALRNGLKSAGRDFFAFTDPVQHYLTATGRTLFKDLALEELKRMQLEVLANDEHIMSISLSDNCGWEELIVVDPNNLEESERNALKRLTAIIKERDPDVIEGHDLFRVHFPLLVARSKKLKTKLDWGRSGGFLRSRPSRLQIAEKTIDYPKFTIDGRHFVDT
;
A
#
# COMPACT_ATOMS: atom_id res chain seq x y z
N MET A 1 -25.40 17.46 10.51
CA MET A 1 -24.61 16.72 9.52
C MET A 1 -24.00 15.55 10.26
N GLU A 2 -24.30 14.31 9.88
CA GLU A 2 -23.59 13.15 10.43
C GLU A 2 -22.10 13.32 10.13
N PHE A 3 -21.24 13.06 11.12
CA PHE A 3 -19.80 13.34 11.05
C PHE A 3 -19.17 12.73 9.78
N GLU A 4 -19.52 11.48 9.48
CA GLU A 4 -19.08 10.71 8.31
C GLU A 4 -19.48 11.30 6.94
N LYS A 5 -20.48 12.19 6.89
CA LYS A 5 -20.92 12.88 5.66
C LYS A 5 -20.14 14.17 5.39
N ASN A 6 -19.18 14.53 6.23
CA ASN A 6 -18.37 15.72 6.03
C ASN A 6 -17.36 15.50 4.89
N THR A 7 -17.69 15.98 3.70
CA THR A 7 -16.87 15.83 2.49
C THR A 7 -15.50 16.52 2.57
N LEU A 8 -15.33 17.50 3.46
CA LEU A 8 -14.02 18.13 3.69
C LEU A 8 -13.07 17.22 4.46
N LEU A 9 -13.60 16.36 5.34
CA LEU A 9 -12.81 15.43 6.14
C LEU A 9 -12.69 14.05 5.49
N PHE A 10 -13.77 13.59 4.86
CA PHE A 10 -13.90 12.23 4.33
C PHE A 10 -13.83 12.17 2.80
N GLY A 11 -13.49 13.27 2.13
CA GLY A 11 -13.39 13.37 0.68
C GLY A 11 -14.73 13.54 -0.01
N ALA A 12 -14.72 14.22 -1.16
CA ALA A 12 -15.91 14.61 -1.91
C ALA A 12 -16.48 13.49 -2.79
N ASP A 13 -15.67 12.53 -3.21
CA ASP A 13 -16.14 11.42 -4.05
C ASP A 13 -16.90 10.40 -3.19
N PRO A 14 -18.12 9.98 -3.59
CA PRO A 14 -18.98 9.12 -2.78
C PRO A 14 -18.64 7.62 -2.89
N THR A 15 -17.64 7.22 -3.67
CA THR A 15 -17.29 5.82 -3.91
C THR A 15 -16.94 5.12 -2.60
N PRO A 16 -17.73 4.12 -2.18
CA PRO A 16 -17.55 3.51 -0.87
C PRO A 16 -16.61 2.31 -0.95
N ARG A 17 -16.18 1.85 0.24
CA ARG A 17 -15.55 0.54 0.49
C ARG A 17 -14.26 0.31 -0.30
N ILE A 18 -13.54 1.38 -0.64
CA ILE A 18 -12.19 1.29 -1.20
C ILE A 18 -11.25 0.83 -0.09
N VAL A 19 -10.65 -0.34 -0.27
CA VAL A 19 -9.76 -0.95 0.72
C VAL A 19 -8.30 -0.74 0.38
N ALA A 20 -7.96 -0.53 -0.89
CA ALA A 20 -6.61 -0.15 -1.32
C ALA A 20 -6.63 0.51 -2.70
N VAL A 21 -5.63 1.35 -2.95
CA VAL A 21 -5.33 1.87 -4.28
C VAL A 21 -3.85 1.63 -4.55
N GLU A 22 -3.54 1.14 -5.75
CA GLU A 22 -2.19 0.79 -6.17
C GLU A 22 -1.89 1.39 -7.54
N LEU A 23 -0.63 1.73 -7.79
CA LEU A 23 -0.22 2.11 -9.14
C LEU A 23 -0.39 0.92 -10.10
N GLY A 24 -1.09 1.14 -11.20
CA GLY A 24 -1.34 0.14 -12.24
C GLY A 24 -0.23 0.11 -13.29
N GLU A 25 -0.61 -0.33 -14.49
CA GLU A 25 0.21 -0.16 -15.69
C GLU A 25 0.26 1.32 -16.10
N THR A 26 1.00 1.64 -17.17
CA THR A 26 1.22 3.02 -17.63
C THR A 26 -0.08 3.82 -17.70
N GLY A 27 -0.15 4.87 -16.88
CA GLY A 27 -1.29 5.79 -16.84
C GLY A 27 -2.55 5.24 -16.18
N THR A 28 -2.42 4.22 -15.33
CA THR A 28 -3.56 3.66 -14.60
C THR A 28 -3.28 3.48 -13.11
N VAL A 29 -4.36 3.40 -12.33
CA VAL A 29 -4.36 2.87 -10.96
C VAL A 29 -5.28 1.65 -10.88
N ARG A 30 -5.02 0.80 -9.89
CA ARG A 30 -5.94 -0.26 -9.47
C ARG A 30 -6.63 0.15 -8.18
N VAL A 31 -7.95 0.12 -8.18
CA VAL A 31 -8.81 0.45 -7.04
C VAL A 31 -9.44 -0.84 -6.54
N HIS A 32 -9.00 -1.30 -5.38
CA HIS A 32 -9.55 -2.49 -4.74
C HIS A 32 -10.71 -2.09 -3.85
N ARG A 33 -11.88 -2.70 -4.04
CA ARG A 33 -13.08 -2.45 -3.23
C ARG A 33 -13.63 -3.74 -2.64
N ARG A 34 -14.22 -3.63 -1.46
CA ARG A 34 -14.93 -4.73 -0.81
C ARG A 34 -16.42 -4.64 -1.14
N GLU A 35 -16.96 -5.68 -1.76
CA GLU A 35 -18.40 -5.80 -2.00
C GLU A 35 -19.14 -6.14 -0.70
N THR A 36 -20.46 -5.98 -0.70
CA THR A 36 -21.32 -6.27 0.48
C THR A 36 -21.30 -7.74 0.87
N ASN A 37 -21.03 -8.65 -0.07
CA ASN A 37 -20.84 -10.07 0.18
C ASN A 37 -19.43 -10.44 0.68
N GLY A 38 -18.55 -9.46 0.89
CA GLY A 38 -17.17 -9.66 1.35
C GLY A 38 -16.17 -10.08 0.26
N SER A 39 -16.58 -10.18 -1.01
CA SER A 39 -15.67 -10.39 -2.14
C SER A 39 -14.90 -9.10 -2.48
N THR A 40 -13.71 -9.24 -3.07
CA THR A 40 -12.93 -8.09 -3.56
C THR A 40 -13.16 -7.91 -5.05
N VAL A 41 -13.46 -6.68 -5.47
CA VAL A 41 -13.40 -6.27 -6.87
C VAL A 41 -12.22 -5.34 -7.08
N THR A 42 -11.67 -5.32 -8.29
CA THR A 42 -10.55 -4.45 -8.66
C THR A 42 -10.91 -3.73 -9.95
N ASP A 43 -11.04 -2.42 -9.87
CA ASP A 43 -11.25 -1.56 -11.02
C ASP A 43 -9.89 -1.01 -11.50
N VAL A 44 -9.69 -0.91 -12.81
CA VAL A 44 -8.54 -0.23 -13.40
C VAL A 44 -9.02 1.11 -13.92
N GLU A 45 -8.47 2.20 -13.40
CA GLU A 45 -8.91 3.56 -13.72
C GLU A 45 -7.76 4.40 -14.28
N PRO A 46 -8.04 5.43 -15.11
CA PRO A 46 -7.05 6.38 -15.57
C PRO A 46 -6.34 7.08 -14.41
N PHE A 47 -5.03 7.31 -14.57
CA PHE A 47 -4.19 7.99 -13.59
C PHE A 47 -3.61 9.25 -14.18
N HIS A 48 -4.07 10.39 -13.67
CA HIS A 48 -3.64 11.71 -14.09
C HIS A 48 -2.92 12.43 -12.94
N PRO A 49 -1.63 12.11 -12.67
CA PRO A 49 -0.87 12.82 -11.66
C PRO A 49 -0.61 14.26 -12.09
N PHE A 50 -0.30 15.10 -11.12
CA PHE A 50 -0.27 16.54 -11.32
C PHE A 50 0.78 17.22 -10.45
N VAL A 51 1.17 18.45 -10.80
CA VAL A 51 2.03 19.32 -9.99
C VAL A 51 1.42 20.71 -9.87
N TRP A 52 1.71 21.39 -8.77
CA TRP A 52 1.46 22.81 -8.64
C TRP A 52 2.77 23.57 -8.91
N ALA A 53 2.77 24.47 -9.89
CA ALA A 53 3.96 25.22 -10.33
C ALA A 53 3.78 26.73 -10.17
N ASP A 54 4.91 27.44 -10.14
CA ASP A 54 4.96 28.91 -10.05
C ASP A 54 4.74 29.64 -11.40
N SER A 55 4.74 28.88 -12.50
CA SER A 55 4.67 29.38 -13.87
C SER A 55 3.97 28.37 -14.78
N ASP A 56 3.50 28.85 -15.94
CA ASP A 56 2.97 27.94 -16.97
C ASP A 56 4.07 27.06 -17.59
N VAL A 57 3.65 26.11 -18.42
CA VAL A 57 4.53 25.19 -19.17
C VAL A 57 4.18 25.14 -20.65
N VAL A 58 3.71 26.27 -21.20
CA VAL A 58 3.31 26.35 -22.61
C VAL A 58 4.49 26.00 -23.54
N ASP A 59 5.72 26.35 -23.13
CA ASP A 59 6.95 26.01 -23.84
C ASP A 59 7.23 24.49 -23.92
N LEU A 60 6.64 23.70 -23.03
CA LEU A 60 6.72 22.24 -23.04
C LEU A 60 5.59 21.59 -23.86
N GLY A 61 4.64 22.38 -24.39
CA GLY A 61 3.47 21.88 -25.10
C GLY A 61 2.49 21.12 -24.22
N ILE A 62 2.54 21.34 -22.89
CA ILE A 62 1.66 20.72 -21.91
C ILE A 62 0.60 21.75 -21.50
N GLU A 63 -0.66 21.34 -21.46
CA GLU A 63 -1.72 22.22 -20.96
C GLU A 63 -1.58 22.43 -19.45
N ALA A 64 -1.73 23.69 -19.02
CA ALA A 64 -1.66 24.09 -17.62
C ALA A 64 -2.90 24.92 -17.27
N GLU A 65 -3.52 24.62 -16.13
CA GLU A 65 -4.65 25.36 -15.60
C GLU A 65 -4.17 26.44 -14.63
N LYS A 66 -4.59 27.70 -14.85
CA LYS A 66 -4.33 28.77 -13.90
C LYS A 66 -5.36 28.71 -12.77
N LEU A 67 -4.88 28.53 -11.55
CA LEU A 67 -5.72 28.47 -10.35
C LEU A 67 -6.18 29.87 -9.93
N GLN A 68 -7.33 29.91 -9.25
CA GLN A 68 -7.84 31.14 -8.65
C GLN A 68 -6.95 31.57 -7.47
N GLY A 69 -6.63 32.87 -7.41
CA GLY A 69 -5.79 33.47 -6.36
C GLY A 69 -4.44 33.97 -6.88
N ASP A 70 -3.61 34.45 -5.96
CA ASP A 70 -2.30 35.09 -6.22
C ASP A 70 -1.14 34.44 -5.44
N LEU A 71 -1.37 33.24 -4.91
CA LEU A 71 -0.36 32.46 -4.20
C LEU A 71 0.71 31.90 -5.15
N LYS A 72 1.90 31.60 -4.60
CA LYS A 72 3.10 31.21 -5.36
C LYS A 72 2.86 30.09 -6.38
N TYR A 73 2.19 29.01 -5.99
CA TYR A 73 1.97 27.84 -6.86
C TYR A 73 0.61 27.93 -7.56
N GLY A 74 0.46 28.95 -8.42
CA GLY A 74 -0.80 29.31 -9.08
C GLY A 74 -1.14 28.52 -10.35
N TRP A 75 -0.33 27.54 -10.74
CA TRP A 75 -0.57 26.73 -11.95
C TRP A 75 -0.68 25.25 -11.60
N LEU A 76 -1.72 24.59 -12.09
CA LEU A 76 -1.91 23.14 -12.00
C LEU A 76 -1.56 22.52 -13.35
N ILE A 77 -0.63 21.57 -13.34
CA ILE A 77 -0.18 20.86 -14.55
C ILE A 77 -0.44 19.38 -14.34
N THR A 78 -1.14 18.76 -15.27
CA THR A 78 -1.54 17.35 -15.22
C THR A 78 -0.88 16.59 -16.37
N VAL A 79 -0.48 15.35 -16.12
CA VAL A 79 0.12 14.44 -17.11
C VAL A 79 -0.53 13.06 -16.99
N ASP A 80 -0.22 12.14 -17.90
CA ASP A 80 -0.98 10.88 -18.05
C ASP A 80 -0.25 9.66 -17.52
N SER A 81 0.92 9.83 -16.88
CA SER A 81 1.61 8.71 -16.24
C SER A 81 2.57 9.13 -15.14
N TRP A 82 2.89 8.20 -14.22
CA TRP A 82 3.92 8.42 -13.21
C TRP A 82 5.30 8.74 -13.80
N LYS A 83 5.61 8.13 -14.96
CA LYS A 83 6.85 8.36 -15.68
C LYS A 83 6.92 9.80 -16.23
N GLU A 84 5.83 10.28 -16.82
CA GLU A 84 5.73 11.67 -17.28
C GLU A 84 5.82 12.66 -16.12
N LEU A 85 5.20 12.36 -14.97
CA LEU A 85 5.31 13.22 -13.80
C LEU A 85 6.77 13.35 -13.34
N ILE A 86 7.51 12.24 -13.30
CA ILE A 86 8.95 12.26 -12.97
C ILE A 86 9.72 13.11 -13.99
N ALA A 87 9.44 12.94 -15.29
CA ALA A 87 10.09 13.71 -16.35
C ALA A 87 9.79 15.22 -16.23
N LEU A 88 8.52 15.59 -16.01
CA LEU A 88 8.08 16.97 -15.80
C LEU A 88 8.78 17.60 -14.59
N ARG A 89 8.80 16.92 -13.44
CA ARG A 89 9.47 17.39 -12.22
C ARG A 89 10.97 17.65 -12.44
N ASN A 90 11.63 16.75 -13.18
CA ASN A 90 13.03 16.94 -13.53
C ASN A 90 13.23 18.13 -14.46
N GLY A 91 12.37 18.28 -15.47
CA GLY A 91 12.38 19.41 -16.41
C GLY A 91 12.19 20.75 -15.72
N LEU A 92 11.16 20.87 -14.87
CA LEU A 92 10.89 22.08 -14.07
C LEU A 92 12.08 22.45 -13.19
N LYS A 93 12.65 21.46 -12.50
CA LYS A 93 13.85 21.67 -11.67
C LYS A 93 15.03 22.15 -12.49
N SER A 94 15.29 21.56 -13.66
CA SER A 94 16.38 21.97 -14.55
C SER A 94 16.18 23.36 -15.14
N ALA A 95 14.94 23.77 -15.36
CA ALA A 95 14.58 25.11 -15.83
C ALA A 95 14.56 26.17 -14.71
N GLY A 96 14.81 25.79 -13.45
CA GLY A 96 14.77 26.70 -12.31
C GLY A 96 13.37 27.17 -11.92
N ARG A 97 12.31 26.41 -12.29
CA ARG A 97 10.93 26.68 -11.91
C ARG A 97 10.60 25.98 -10.59
N ASP A 98 9.99 26.70 -9.65
CA ASP A 98 9.57 26.12 -8.39
C ASP A 98 8.24 25.39 -8.55
N PHE A 99 8.13 24.22 -7.92
CA PHE A 99 6.90 23.43 -7.91
C PHE A 99 6.73 22.66 -6.61
N PHE A 100 5.48 22.28 -6.33
CA PHE A 100 5.10 21.31 -5.31
C PHE A 100 4.43 20.11 -5.97
N ALA A 101 4.78 18.91 -5.52
CA ALA A 101 4.20 17.65 -5.97
C ALA A 101 4.24 16.64 -4.83
N PHE A 102 3.25 15.75 -4.77
CA PHE A 102 3.34 14.60 -3.88
C PHE A 102 4.46 13.65 -4.35
N THR A 103 4.92 12.82 -3.42
CA THR A 103 5.99 11.83 -3.70
C THR A 103 5.45 10.43 -3.92
N ASP A 104 4.15 10.23 -3.66
CA ASP A 104 3.47 8.96 -3.70
C ASP A 104 2.37 8.99 -4.78
N PRO A 105 2.34 8.05 -5.74
CA PRO A 105 1.34 8.02 -6.80
C PRO A 105 -0.08 7.87 -6.27
N VAL A 106 -0.27 7.09 -5.20
CA VAL A 106 -1.59 6.84 -4.61
C VAL A 106 -2.13 8.14 -4.01
N GLN A 107 -1.29 8.93 -3.34
CA GLN A 107 -1.66 10.26 -2.86
C GLN A 107 -2.12 11.21 -3.97
N HIS A 108 -1.49 11.19 -5.16
CA HIS A 108 -1.96 11.98 -6.30
C HIS A 108 -3.39 11.56 -6.70
N TYR A 109 -3.63 10.26 -6.88
CA TYR A 109 -4.93 9.77 -7.30
C TYR A 109 -6.03 10.10 -6.28
N LEU A 110 -5.80 9.82 -4.98
CA LEU A 110 -6.78 10.09 -3.93
C LEU A 110 -7.07 11.59 -3.81
N THR A 111 -6.04 12.44 -3.93
CA THR A 111 -6.22 13.89 -3.85
C THR A 111 -6.98 14.44 -5.07
N ALA A 112 -6.63 14.00 -6.29
CA ALA A 112 -7.27 14.47 -7.52
C ALA A 112 -8.75 14.06 -7.60
N THR A 113 -9.06 12.84 -7.16
CA THR A 113 -10.43 12.30 -7.22
C THR A 113 -11.27 12.71 -6.02
N GLY A 114 -10.65 13.10 -4.90
CA GLY A 114 -11.36 13.31 -3.63
C GLY A 114 -11.87 12.00 -3.01
N ARG A 115 -11.35 10.84 -3.44
CA ARG A 115 -11.64 9.53 -2.85
C ARG A 115 -10.84 9.32 -1.58
N THR A 116 -11.40 8.53 -0.67
CA THR A 116 -10.75 8.10 0.57
C THR A 116 -10.90 6.60 0.76
N LEU A 117 -10.01 6.01 1.56
CA LEU A 117 -10.10 4.59 1.90
C LEU A 117 -11.13 4.37 3.01
N PHE A 118 -11.75 3.19 3.00
CA PHE A 118 -12.64 2.67 4.04
C PHE A 118 -13.94 3.46 4.29
N LYS A 119 -14.28 4.39 3.40
CA LYS A 119 -15.59 5.07 3.42
C LYS A 119 -16.73 4.06 3.40
N ASP A 120 -17.73 4.23 4.27
CA ASP A 120 -18.89 3.34 4.39
C ASP A 120 -18.53 1.83 4.52
N LEU A 121 -17.39 1.55 5.17
CA LEU A 121 -16.95 0.21 5.53
C LEU A 121 -16.76 0.15 7.04
N ALA A 122 -17.63 -0.58 7.74
CA ALA A 122 -17.50 -0.74 9.17
C ALA A 122 -16.22 -1.54 9.52
N LEU A 123 -15.68 -1.33 10.72
CA LEU A 123 -14.44 -1.99 11.14
C LEU A 123 -14.57 -3.52 11.16
N GLU A 124 -15.76 -4.02 11.47
CA GLU A 124 -16.11 -5.44 11.48
C GLU A 124 -16.15 -6.05 10.07
N GLU A 125 -16.44 -5.24 9.05
CA GLU A 125 -16.43 -5.66 7.65
C GLU A 125 -15.04 -5.63 7.01
N LEU A 126 -14.09 -4.92 7.62
CA LEU A 126 -12.69 -4.93 7.21
C LEU A 126 -12.08 -6.29 7.56
N LYS A 127 -11.56 -7.01 6.57
CA LYS A 127 -10.91 -8.30 6.83
C LYS A 127 -9.51 -8.07 7.41
N ARG A 128 -9.30 -8.44 8.65
CA ARG A 128 -8.02 -8.26 9.37
C ARG A 128 -7.47 -9.62 9.77
N MET A 129 -6.17 -9.82 9.55
CA MET A 129 -5.46 -11.05 9.90
C MET A 129 -4.28 -10.73 10.80
N GLN A 130 -4.18 -11.38 11.94
CA GLN A 130 -3.01 -11.30 12.80
C GLN A 130 -2.00 -12.36 12.40
N LEU A 131 -0.71 -12.01 12.44
CA LEU A 131 0.40 -12.91 12.11
C LEU A 131 1.48 -12.82 13.17
N GLU A 132 1.90 -13.99 13.67
CA GLU A 132 3.09 -14.13 14.51
C GLU A 132 3.93 -15.31 14.00
N VAL A 133 5.25 -15.14 14.02
CA VAL A 133 6.21 -16.19 13.64
C VAL A 133 7.13 -16.47 14.81
N LEU A 134 7.08 -17.69 15.32
CA LEU A 134 8.04 -18.20 16.28
C LEU A 134 9.20 -18.87 15.54
N ALA A 135 10.43 -18.53 15.90
CA ALA A 135 11.63 -19.07 15.29
C ALA A 135 12.74 -19.26 16.32
N ASN A 136 13.65 -20.18 16.01
CA ASN A 136 14.97 -20.21 16.64
C ASN A 136 15.96 -19.40 15.77
N ASP A 137 17.24 -19.40 16.14
CA ASP A 137 18.28 -18.58 15.50
C ASP A 137 18.36 -18.74 13.97
N GLU A 138 17.91 -19.87 13.43
CA GLU A 138 18.03 -20.16 12.00
C GLU A 138 16.71 -20.52 11.30
N HIS A 139 15.70 -21.02 12.01
CA HIS A 139 14.53 -21.67 11.41
C HIS A 139 13.21 -21.25 12.05
N ILE A 140 12.18 -21.16 11.20
CA ILE A 140 10.79 -21.03 11.66
C ILE A 140 10.41 -22.31 12.40
N MET A 141 9.86 -22.15 13.61
CA MET A 141 9.31 -23.23 14.42
C MET A 141 7.79 -23.32 14.24
N SER A 142 7.12 -22.17 14.21
CA SER A 142 5.69 -22.11 13.92
C SER A 142 5.24 -20.76 13.38
N ILE A 143 4.09 -20.76 12.72
CA ILE A 143 3.40 -19.57 12.24
C ILE A 143 1.98 -19.61 12.80
N SER A 144 1.62 -18.60 13.58
CA SER A 144 0.30 -18.45 14.19
C SER A 144 -0.48 -17.37 13.44
N LEU A 145 -1.75 -17.66 13.16
CA LEU A 145 -2.65 -16.79 12.43
C LEU A 145 -4.00 -16.73 13.12
N SER A 146 -4.61 -15.54 13.13
CA SER A 146 -6.02 -15.36 13.49
C SER A 146 -6.67 -14.31 12.62
N ASP A 147 -8.00 -14.25 12.58
CA ASP A 147 -8.73 -13.17 11.91
C ASP A 147 -9.81 -12.54 12.79
N ASN A 148 -10.41 -11.44 12.29
CA ASN A 148 -11.48 -10.73 12.99
C ASN A 148 -12.84 -11.47 13.01
N CYS A 149 -12.92 -12.69 12.47
CA CYS A 149 -14.10 -13.57 12.55
C CYS A 149 -13.95 -14.67 13.61
N GLY A 150 -12.82 -14.70 14.34
CA GLY A 150 -12.53 -15.70 15.36
C GLY A 150 -11.95 -17.01 14.81
N TRP A 151 -11.49 -17.03 13.57
CA TRP A 151 -10.74 -18.18 13.04
C TRP A 151 -9.28 -18.09 13.47
N GLU A 152 -8.68 -19.25 13.69
CA GLU A 152 -7.28 -19.42 14.09
C GLU A 152 -6.64 -20.58 13.31
N GLU A 153 -5.35 -20.45 13.00
CA GLU A 153 -4.53 -21.54 12.48
C GLU A 153 -3.11 -21.48 13.04
N LEU A 154 -2.60 -22.64 13.44
CA LEU A 154 -1.21 -22.83 13.85
C LEU A 154 -0.52 -23.79 12.87
N ILE A 155 0.50 -23.30 12.18
CA ILE A 155 1.34 -24.08 11.28
C ILE A 155 2.62 -24.44 12.04
N VAL A 156 2.82 -25.71 12.37
CA VAL A 156 4.01 -26.20 13.07
C VAL A 156 5.01 -26.80 12.09
N VAL A 157 6.28 -26.45 12.25
CA VAL A 157 7.39 -27.02 11.47
C VAL A 157 7.91 -28.27 12.19
N ASP A 158 7.94 -29.40 11.48
CA ASP A 158 8.46 -30.68 11.99
C ASP A 158 9.99 -30.65 12.00
N PRO A 159 10.64 -30.76 13.19
CA PRO A 159 12.09 -30.75 13.29
C PRO A 159 12.76 -31.98 12.63
N ASN A 160 12.03 -33.09 12.43
CA ASN A 160 12.58 -34.28 11.79
C ASN A 160 12.68 -34.16 10.26
N ASN A 161 11.95 -33.21 9.67
CA ASN A 161 11.99 -32.90 8.24
C ASN A 161 11.98 -31.39 8.01
N LEU A 162 12.97 -30.72 8.61
CA LEU A 162 12.97 -29.27 8.82
C LEU A 162 12.83 -28.46 7.53
N GLU A 163 13.67 -28.69 6.52
CA GLU A 163 13.64 -27.87 5.30
C GLU A 163 12.34 -28.02 4.50
N GLU A 164 11.85 -29.25 4.36
CA GLU A 164 10.62 -29.51 3.62
C GLU A 164 9.40 -29.00 4.40
N SER A 165 9.35 -29.24 5.71
CA SER A 165 8.26 -28.78 6.57
C SER A 165 8.20 -27.25 6.62
N GLU A 166 9.34 -26.56 6.75
CA GLU A 166 9.41 -25.10 6.72
C GLU A 166 9.01 -24.55 5.33
N ARG A 167 9.43 -25.21 4.25
CA ARG A 167 9.01 -24.85 2.88
C ARG A 167 7.48 -24.97 2.73
N ASN A 168 6.90 -26.03 3.30
CA ASN A 168 5.46 -26.26 3.27
C ASN A 168 4.72 -25.25 4.15
N ALA A 169 5.28 -24.86 5.30
CA ALA A 169 4.72 -23.83 6.16
C ALA A 169 4.64 -22.47 5.44
N LEU A 170 5.70 -22.06 4.75
CA LEU A 170 5.71 -20.83 3.95
C LEU A 170 4.68 -20.86 2.80
N LYS A 171 4.55 -22.01 2.13
CA LYS A 171 3.53 -22.20 1.09
C LYS A 171 2.12 -22.14 1.66
N ARG A 172 1.90 -22.76 2.84
CA ARG A 172 0.61 -22.75 3.53
C ARG A 172 0.23 -21.34 3.97
N LEU A 173 1.17 -20.59 4.55
CA LEU A 173 0.97 -19.17 4.89
C LEU A 173 0.53 -18.35 3.66
N THR A 174 1.25 -18.47 2.55
CA THR A 174 0.90 -17.78 1.30
C THR A 174 -0.49 -18.19 0.79
N ALA A 175 -0.84 -19.48 0.86
CA ALA A 175 -2.14 -19.97 0.45
C ALA A 175 -3.27 -19.39 1.33
N ILE A 176 -3.09 -19.36 2.65
CA ILE A 176 -4.06 -18.80 3.60
C ILE A 176 -4.27 -17.31 3.33
N ILE A 177 -3.20 -16.52 3.17
CA ILE A 177 -3.34 -15.08 2.91
C ILE A 177 -4.13 -14.84 1.61
N LYS A 178 -3.92 -15.66 0.58
CA LYS A 178 -4.70 -15.57 -0.67
C LYS A 178 -6.15 -16.01 -0.50
N GLU A 179 -6.39 -17.11 0.20
CA GLU A 179 -7.72 -17.69 0.43
C GLU A 179 -8.60 -16.77 1.29
N ARG A 180 -8.04 -16.24 2.38
CA ARG A 180 -8.77 -15.42 3.36
C ARG A 180 -8.88 -13.96 2.92
N ASP A 181 -7.97 -13.53 2.05
CA ASP A 181 -7.92 -12.21 1.43
C ASP A 181 -8.06 -11.03 2.42
N PRO A 182 -7.19 -10.92 3.44
CA PRO A 182 -7.24 -9.81 4.40
C PRO A 182 -6.94 -8.45 3.75
N ASP A 183 -7.68 -7.42 4.12
CA ASP A 183 -7.38 -6.03 3.81
C ASP A 183 -6.19 -5.52 4.63
N VAL A 184 -6.06 -6.00 5.86
CA VAL A 184 -5.00 -5.63 6.81
C VAL A 184 -4.34 -6.88 7.36
N ILE A 185 -3.02 -6.93 7.34
CA ILE A 185 -2.22 -7.90 8.08
C ILE A 185 -1.55 -7.16 9.24
N GLU A 186 -1.85 -7.57 10.47
CA GLU A 186 -1.44 -6.89 11.70
C GLU A 186 -0.63 -7.81 12.63
N GLY A 187 0.21 -7.24 13.50
CA GLY A 187 1.06 -7.99 14.43
C GLY A 187 2.09 -7.10 15.12
N HIS A 188 2.88 -7.69 16.02
CA HIS A 188 3.93 -6.99 16.77
C HIS A 188 5.30 -7.20 16.13
N ASP A 189 6.08 -6.14 15.94
CA ASP A 189 7.41 -6.18 15.32
C ASP A 189 7.43 -6.89 13.94
N LEU A 190 6.34 -6.79 13.16
CA LEU A 190 6.20 -7.38 11.82
C LEU A 190 7.36 -6.97 10.91
N PHE A 191 7.68 -5.67 10.89
CA PHE A 191 8.70 -5.13 9.99
C PHE A 191 10.12 -5.45 10.44
N ARG A 192 10.37 -5.54 11.75
CA ARG A 192 11.73 -5.72 12.28
C ARG A 192 12.10 -7.18 12.52
N VAL A 193 11.11 -8.04 12.74
CA VAL A 193 11.31 -9.45 13.09
C VAL A 193 10.67 -10.39 12.07
N HIS A 194 9.34 -10.40 11.99
CA HIS A 194 8.64 -11.48 11.29
C HIS A 194 8.82 -11.44 9.76
N PHE A 195 8.62 -10.30 9.10
CA PHE A 195 8.79 -10.20 7.64
C PHE A 195 10.24 -10.36 7.18
N PRO A 196 11.26 -9.76 7.82
CA PRO A 196 12.65 -10.05 7.49
C PRO A 196 12.99 -11.54 7.57
N LEU A 197 12.53 -12.22 8.62
CA LEU A 197 12.72 -13.67 8.78
C LEU A 197 12.03 -14.44 7.65
N LEU A 198 10.74 -14.21 7.41
CA LEU A 198 9.98 -14.88 6.34
C LEU A 198 10.63 -14.67 4.96
N VAL A 199 11.09 -13.45 4.66
CA VAL A 199 11.79 -13.14 3.42
C VAL A 199 13.14 -13.84 3.31
N ALA A 200 13.92 -13.90 4.40
CA ALA A 200 15.19 -14.62 4.41
C ALA A 200 15.00 -16.13 4.18
N ARG A 201 14.04 -16.73 4.90
CA ARG A 201 13.73 -18.17 4.80
C ARG A 201 13.13 -18.53 3.44
N SER A 202 12.21 -17.72 2.91
CA SER A 202 11.64 -17.95 1.57
C SER A 202 12.68 -17.91 0.46
N LYS A 203 13.66 -16.99 0.53
CA LYS A 203 14.79 -16.97 -0.40
C LYS A 203 15.63 -18.25 -0.32
N LYS A 204 15.99 -18.71 0.89
CA LYS A 204 16.75 -19.94 1.11
C LYS A 204 16.02 -21.17 0.57
N LEU A 205 14.73 -21.28 0.84
CA LEU A 205 13.88 -22.42 0.50
C LEU A 205 13.24 -22.34 -0.89
N LYS A 206 13.52 -21.26 -1.64
CA LYS A 206 12.99 -20.97 -2.99
C LYS A 206 11.45 -20.96 -3.03
N THR A 207 10.82 -20.39 -2.02
CA THR A 207 9.37 -20.17 -1.97
C THR A 207 9.01 -18.73 -2.31
N LYS A 208 7.79 -18.51 -2.80
CA LYS A 208 7.27 -17.19 -3.14
C LYS A 208 6.37 -16.68 -2.02
N LEU A 209 6.59 -15.43 -1.61
CA LEU A 209 5.69 -14.66 -0.75
C LEU A 209 4.93 -13.64 -1.61
N ASP A 210 4.11 -14.17 -2.52
CA ASP A 210 3.38 -13.42 -3.53
C ASP A 210 1.96 -13.07 -3.04
N TRP A 211 1.91 -12.34 -1.93
CA TRP A 211 0.66 -12.06 -1.20
C TRP A 211 -0.23 -11.00 -1.85
N GLY A 212 0.22 -10.34 -2.90
CA GLY A 212 -0.50 -9.22 -3.51
C GLY A 212 -1.79 -9.62 -4.22
N ARG A 213 -2.79 -8.73 -4.17
CA ARG A 213 -4.13 -9.00 -4.72
C ARG A 213 -4.14 -9.12 -6.23
N SER A 214 -3.39 -8.29 -6.95
CA SER A 214 -3.16 -8.48 -8.39
C SER A 214 -1.79 -9.12 -8.67
N GLY A 215 -1.34 -9.97 -7.74
CA GLY A 215 0.00 -10.56 -7.77
C GLY A 215 1.06 -9.61 -7.20
N GLY A 216 2.32 -9.97 -7.44
CA GLY A 216 3.47 -9.27 -6.87
C GLY A 216 3.91 -9.83 -5.52
N PHE A 217 5.11 -9.43 -5.11
CA PHE A 217 5.82 -9.95 -3.95
C PHE A 217 5.93 -8.91 -2.85
N LEU A 218 6.15 -9.36 -1.62
CA LEU A 218 6.55 -8.46 -0.53
C LEU A 218 7.74 -7.62 -0.97
N ARG A 219 7.59 -6.30 -0.88
CA ARG A 219 8.66 -5.32 -1.13
C ARG A 219 9.05 -4.68 0.18
N SER A 220 10.33 -4.37 0.35
CA SER A 220 10.79 -3.57 1.48
C SER A 220 11.59 -2.36 0.99
N ARG A 221 11.55 -1.30 1.78
CA ARG A 221 12.41 -0.13 1.61
C ARG A 221 12.88 0.38 2.97
N PRO A 222 14.06 1.02 3.07
CA PRO A 222 14.44 1.71 4.29
C PRO A 222 13.40 2.77 4.67
N SER A 223 13.09 2.84 5.95
CA SER A 223 12.23 3.87 6.53
C SER A 223 12.71 4.22 7.93
N ARG A 224 12.19 5.32 8.46
CA ARG A 224 12.52 5.83 9.78
C ARG A 224 11.28 6.36 10.47
N LEU A 225 11.22 6.15 11.78
CA LEU A 225 10.19 6.69 12.65
C LEU A 225 10.87 7.57 13.69
N GLN A 226 10.33 8.77 13.92
CA GLN A 226 10.79 9.65 14.99
C GLN A 226 9.81 9.58 16.15
N ILE A 227 10.27 9.10 17.31
CA ILE A 227 9.51 9.06 18.55
C ILE A 227 10.27 9.91 19.57
N ALA A 228 9.71 11.08 19.89
CA ALA A 228 10.40 12.10 20.68
C ALA A 228 11.79 12.42 20.09
N GLU A 229 12.86 12.25 20.87
CA GLU A 229 14.24 12.47 20.43
C GLU A 229 14.87 11.28 19.68
N LYS A 230 14.23 10.10 19.67
CA LYS A 230 14.78 8.89 19.06
C LYS A 230 14.34 8.74 17.61
N THR A 231 15.31 8.57 16.73
CA THR A 231 15.08 8.10 15.35
C THR A 231 15.33 6.60 15.31
N ILE A 232 14.34 5.84 14.86
CA ILE A 232 14.38 4.39 14.74
C ILE A 232 14.31 4.05 13.27
N ASP A 233 15.36 3.41 12.75
CA ASP A 233 15.37 2.87 11.39
C ASP A 233 14.74 1.48 11.36
N TYR A 234 13.92 1.24 10.34
CA TYR A 234 13.28 -0.06 10.12
C TYR A 234 13.00 -0.28 8.62
N PRO A 235 12.96 -1.53 8.15
CA PRO A 235 12.52 -1.79 6.79
C PRO A 235 10.99 -1.69 6.73
N LYS A 236 10.46 -0.74 5.96
CA LYS A 236 9.01 -0.70 5.71
C LYS A 236 8.66 -1.70 4.63
N PHE A 237 7.80 -2.66 4.96
CA PHE A 237 7.25 -3.59 3.98
C PHE A 237 5.98 -3.04 3.34
N THR A 238 5.76 -3.40 2.08
CA THR A 238 4.50 -3.16 1.36
C THR A 238 4.17 -4.35 0.48
N ILE A 239 2.88 -4.55 0.25
CA ILE A 239 2.36 -5.51 -0.71
C ILE A 239 1.15 -4.90 -1.39
N ASP A 240 0.96 -5.27 -2.65
CA ASP A 240 -0.15 -4.82 -3.46
C ASP A 240 -1.52 -5.15 -2.83
N GLY A 241 -2.31 -4.12 -2.60
CA GLY A 241 -3.72 -4.24 -2.25
C GLY A 241 -4.00 -4.62 -0.79
N ARG A 242 -2.98 -4.64 0.09
CA ARG A 242 -3.13 -4.91 1.53
C ARG A 242 -2.31 -3.94 2.36
N HIS A 243 -2.82 -3.61 3.55
CA HIS A 243 -2.13 -2.78 4.52
C HIS A 243 -1.41 -3.62 5.57
N PHE A 244 -0.33 -3.07 6.11
CA PHE A 244 0.35 -3.63 7.27
C PHE A 244 0.21 -2.71 8.46
N VAL A 245 -0.20 -3.26 9.60
CA VAL A 245 -0.25 -2.57 10.89
C VAL A 245 0.75 -3.26 11.82
N ASP A 246 1.86 -2.58 12.06
CA ASP A 246 2.94 -3.04 12.93
C ASP A 246 2.86 -2.30 14.26
N THR A 247 2.64 -3.03 15.35
CA THR A 247 2.51 -2.49 16.72
C THR A 247 3.80 -2.64 17.51
#